data_AF-A0A931U3E2-F1
#
_entry.id   AF-A0A931U3E2-F1
#
_cell.length_a   1.000
_cell.length_b   1.000
_cell.length_c   1.000
_cell.angle_alpha   90.00
_cell.angle_beta   90.00
_cell.angle_gamma   90.00
#
_symmetry.space_group_name_H-M   'P 1'
#
loop_
_entity.id
_entity.type
_entity.pdbx_description
1 polymer ?
#
loop_
_entity_poly.entity_id
_entity_poly.type
_entity_poly.pdbx_seq_one_letter_code
_entity_poly.pdbx_strand_id
1 'polypeptide(L)'
;MGIAGPVQSPTFTLVNEHAVLQRGLVLYHVDLYRLGDRAEVLDLGLAELLGAPHAVCAVEWGERAQEVAPAEHLRLDLAVTGARRRRLRFRAGGPRHAELLAALREELGAAA
;
A
#
# COMPACT_ATOMS: atom_id res chain seq x y z
N MET A 1 -9.83 3.53 -11.26
CA MET A 1 -9.73 4.03 -9.88
C MET A 1 -10.55 5.31 -9.79
N GLY A 2 -11.55 5.36 -8.89
CA GLY A 2 -12.58 6.41 -8.81
C GLY A 2 -12.30 7.48 -7.76
N ILE A 3 -11.05 7.95 -7.68
CA ILE A 3 -10.64 9.08 -6.82
C ILE A 3 -10.82 10.35 -7.66
N ALA A 4 -11.56 11.33 -7.14
CA ALA A 4 -11.90 12.55 -7.88
C ALA A 4 -10.79 13.63 -7.83
N GLY A 5 -9.83 13.50 -6.93
CA GLY A 5 -8.75 14.47 -6.70
C GLY A 5 -7.35 13.96 -7.04
N PRO A 6 -6.33 14.84 -7.01
CA PRO A 6 -4.94 14.47 -7.24
C PRO A 6 -4.43 13.52 -6.14
N VAL A 7 -3.64 12.52 -6.53
CA VAL A 7 -2.91 11.64 -5.59
C VAL A 7 -1.47 12.13 -5.55
N GLN A 8 -1.08 12.71 -4.41
CA GLN A 8 0.28 13.21 -4.18
C GLN A 8 0.92 12.42 -3.06
N SER A 9 2.24 12.22 -3.16
CA SER A 9 2.99 11.50 -2.13
C SER A 9 2.83 12.19 -0.76
N PRO A 10 2.45 11.44 0.29
CA PRO A 10 2.23 11.97 1.63
C PRO A 10 3.53 12.22 2.39
N THR A 11 4.68 12.41 1.72
CA THR A 11 5.99 12.52 2.39
C THR A 11 6.04 13.55 3.54
N PHE A 12 5.21 14.61 3.51
CA PHE A 12 5.13 15.59 4.60
C PHE A 12 3.96 15.37 5.57
N THR A 13 2.87 14.78 5.11
CA THR A 13 1.67 14.52 5.92
C THR A 13 1.70 13.16 6.60
N LEU A 14 2.63 12.29 6.21
CA LEU A 14 2.81 10.88 6.59
C LEU A 14 1.64 9.98 6.16
N VAL A 15 0.40 10.47 6.23
CA VAL A 15 -0.82 9.81 5.81
C VAL A 15 -1.67 10.77 4.98
N ASN A 16 -2.13 10.33 3.82
CA ASN A 16 -3.18 10.98 3.02
C ASN A 16 -4.38 10.05 2.89
N GLU A 17 -5.58 10.60 3.05
CA GLU A 17 -6.83 9.88 2.87
C GLU A 17 -7.49 10.25 1.53
N HIS A 18 -7.87 9.23 0.76
CA HIS A 18 -8.54 9.42 -0.52
C HIS A 18 -9.84 8.62 -0.55
N ALA A 19 -10.97 9.33 -0.59
CA ALA A 19 -12.28 8.70 -0.76
C ALA A 19 -12.41 8.11 -2.18
N VAL A 20 -12.69 6.81 -2.26
CA VAL A 20 -13.00 6.09 -3.51
C VAL A 20 -14.52 6.02 -3.64
N LEU A 21 -15.11 7.15 -4.04
CA LEU A 21 -16.55 7.43 -3.97
C LEU A 21 -17.43 6.36 -4.64
N GLN A 22 -16.95 5.76 -5.72
CA GLN A 22 -17.69 4.76 -6.49
C GLN A 22 -17.83 3.39 -5.80
N ARG A 23 -17.05 3.14 -4.74
CA ARG A 23 -17.01 1.83 -4.05
C ARG A 23 -17.25 1.93 -2.54
N GLY A 24 -17.47 3.13 -2.01
CA GLY A 24 -17.56 3.34 -0.56
C GLY A 24 -16.29 2.91 0.18
N LEU A 25 -15.13 2.97 -0.50
CA LEU A 25 -13.84 2.59 0.05
C LEU A 25 -13.01 3.83 0.34
N VAL A 26 -12.11 3.74 1.33
CA VAL A 26 -11.07 4.75 1.57
C VAL A 26 -9.70 4.17 1.20
N LEU A 27 -8.89 4.94 0.49
CA LEU A 27 -7.47 4.65 0.31
C LEU A 27 -6.66 5.48 1.31
N TYR A 28 -6.00 4.81 2.24
CA TYR A 28 -4.95 5.41 3.07
C TYR A 28 -3.61 5.25 2.36
N HIS A 29 -3.03 6.36 1.94
CA HIS A 29 -1.67 6.42 1.40
C HIS A 29 -0.74 6.84 2.53
N VAL A 30 0.15 5.95 2.94
CA VAL A 30 1.08 6.15 4.05
C VAL A 30 2.52 6.16 3.51
N ASP A 31 3.35 7.11 3.95
CA ASP A 31 4.78 7.17 3.62
C ASP A 31 5.61 7.24 4.90
N LEU A 32 6.35 6.15 5.18
CA LEU A 32 7.16 6.00 6.39
C LEU A 32 8.63 6.41 6.19
N TYR A 33 8.99 7.00 5.04
CA TYR A 33 10.37 7.40 4.72
C TYR A 33 11.02 8.32 5.76
N ARG A 34 10.23 9.11 6.47
CA ARG A 34 10.75 10.08 7.45
C ARG A 34 10.88 9.55 8.86
N LEU A 35 10.14 8.49 9.19
CA LEU A 35 10.17 7.93 10.54
C LEU A 35 11.44 7.09 10.68
N GLY A 36 12.31 7.55 11.57
CA GLY A 36 13.61 6.94 11.83
C GLY A 36 13.56 5.95 12.99
N ASP A 37 12.64 6.17 13.93
CA ASP A 37 12.46 5.33 15.11
C ASP A 37 11.17 4.50 15.02
N ARG A 38 11.27 3.26 15.49
CA ARG A 38 10.16 2.30 15.68
C ARG A 38 9.06 2.90 16.56
N ALA A 39 9.44 3.67 17.59
CA ALA A 39 8.47 4.31 18.49
C ALA A 39 7.55 5.30 17.74
N GLU A 40 8.11 6.09 16.81
CA GLU A 40 7.33 7.06 16.03
C GLU A 40 6.31 6.37 15.10
N VAL A 41 6.63 5.18 14.59
CA VAL A 41 5.70 4.39 13.77
C VAL A 41 4.53 3.85 14.61
N LEU A 42 4.79 3.44 15.84
CA LEU A 42 3.76 2.99 16.78
C LEU A 42 2.83 4.14 17.19
N ASP A 43 3.41 5.32 17.47
CA ASP A 43 2.67 6.52 17.88
C ASP A 43 1.82 7.13 16.76
N LEU A 44 2.06 6.78 15.49
CA LEU A 44 1.30 7.27 14.33
C LEU A 44 -0.17 6.77 14.30
N GLY A 45 -0.52 5.74 15.08
CA GLY A 45 -1.83 5.10 14.99
C GLY A 45 -1.99 4.27 13.69
N LEU A 46 -0.88 3.74 13.18
CA LEU A 46 -0.86 3.00 11.92
C LEU A 46 -1.60 1.66 12.02
N ALA A 47 -1.64 1.04 13.20
CA ALA A 47 -2.34 -0.24 13.41
C ALA A 47 -3.85 -0.10 13.18
N GLU A 48 -4.45 0.99 13.65
CA GLU A 48 -5.87 1.30 13.48
C GLU A 48 -6.21 1.54 12.00
N LEU A 49 -5.35 2.28 11.29
CA LEU A 49 -5.51 2.52 9.85
C LEU A 49 -5.42 1.22 9.05
N LEU A 50 -4.41 0.39 9.33
CA LEU A 50 -4.20 -0.91 8.67
C LEU A 50 -5.35 -1.90 8.92
N GLY A 51 -6.02 -1.79 10.07
CA GLY A 51 -7.20 -2.58 10.43
C GLY A 51 -8.54 -1.97 10.02
N ALA A 52 -8.55 -0.78 9.39
CA ALA A 52 -9.77 -0.06 9.12
C ALA A 52 -10.69 -0.85 8.16
N PRO A 53 -11.98 -1.08 8.51
CA PRO A 53 -12.92 -1.73 7.62
C PRO A 53 -13.20 -0.84 6.41
N HIS A 54 -13.49 -1.45 5.26
CA HIS A 54 -13.77 -0.74 4.00
C HIS A 54 -12.64 0.20 3.54
N ALA A 55 -11.39 -0.15 3.86
CA ALA A 55 -10.22 0.61 3.44
C ALA A 55 -9.21 -0.27 2.69
N VAL A 56 -8.39 0.41 1.88
CA VAL A 56 -7.15 -0.12 1.34
C VAL A 56 -6.02 0.75 1.86
N CYS A 57 -4.99 0.14 2.43
CA CYS A 57 -3.80 0.84 2.87
C CYS A 57 -2.64 0.59 1.91
N ALA A 58 -2.11 1.66 1.32
CA ALA A 58 -0.89 1.63 0.52
C ALA A 58 0.24 2.28 1.34
N VAL A 59 1.19 1.45 1.80
CA VAL A 59 2.28 1.88 2.68
C VAL A 59 3.59 1.88 1.91
N GLU A 60 4.18 3.06 1.71
CA GLU A 60 5.55 3.22 1.22
C GLU A 60 6.55 3.02 2.39
N TRP A 61 7.70 2.42 2.08
CA TRP A 61 8.71 2.04 3.09
C TRP A 61 8.13 1.10 4.18
N GLY A 62 7.22 0.20 3.77
CA GLY A 62 6.48 -0.70 4.67
C GLY A 62 7.36 -1.65 5.48
N GLU A 63 8.63 -1.84 5.14
CA GLU A 63 9.60 -2.54 5.99
C GLU A 63 9.79 -1.89 7.36
N ARG A 64 9.43 -0.62 7.52
CA ARG A 64 9.43 0.09 8.81
C ARG A 64 8.17 -0.16 9.64
N ALA A 65 7.12 -0.71 9.03
CA ALA A 65 5.87 -1.05 9.69
C ALA A 65 5.79 -2.50 10.18
N GLN A 66 6.89 -3.27 10.16
CA GLN A 66 6.85 -4.74 10.37
C GLN A 66 6.12 -5.22 11.61
N GLU A 67 6.05 -4.40 12.66
CA GLU A 67 5.43 -4.77 13.94
C GLU A 67 3.95 -4.46 14.02
N VAL A 68 3.49 -3.50 13.23
CA VAL A 68 2.09 -3.10 13.13
C VAL A 68 1.44 -3.61 11.85
N ALA A 69 2.25 -4.13 10.93
CA ALA A 69 1.78 -4.72 9.68
C ALA A 69 0.88 -5.91 9.98
N PRO A 70 -0.28 -6.02 9.30
CA PRO A 70 -1.13 -7.19 9.45
C PRO A 70 -0.40 -8.45 9.01
N ALA A 71 -0.74 -9.58 9.66
CA ALA A 71 -0.17 -10.88 9.34
C ALA A 71 -0.36 -11.26 7.86
N GLU A 72 -1.47 -10.83 7.27
CA GLU A 72 -1.78 -11.00 5.85
C GLU A 72 -1.73 -9.65 5.13
N HIS A 73 -0.90 -9.56 4.10
CA HIS A 73 -0.81 -8.38 3.22
C HIS A 73 -0.22 -8.78 1.87
N LEU A 74 -0.40 -7.91 0.87
CA LEU A 74 0.31 -8.01 -0.41
C LEU A 74 1.56 -7.14 -0.34
N ARG A 75 2.75 -7.76 -0.39
CA ARG A 75 4.02 -7.05 -0.45
C ARG A 75 4.43 -6.79 -1.90
N LEU A 76 4.87 -5.58 -2.18
CA LEU A 76 5.40 -5.15 -3.47
C LEU A 76 6.83 -4.63 -3.29
N ASP A 77 7.80 -5.29 -3.92
CA ASP A 77 9.17 -4.82 -4.02
C ASP A 77 9.40 -4.19 -5.40
N LEU A 78 9.86 -2.93 -5.44
CA LEU A 78 10.17 -2.20 -6.67
C LEU A 78 11.69 -2.06 -6.81
N ALA A 79 12.25 -2.56 -7.92
CA ALA A 79 13.66 -2.45 -8.23
C ALA A 79 13.92 -1.63 -9.49
N VAL A 80 14.90 -0.74 -9.44
CA VAL A 80 15.38 0.01 -10.62
C VAL A 80 16.26 -0.91 -11.47
N THR A 81 15.88 -1.12 -12.73
CA THR A 81 16.59 -2.02 -13.66
C THR A 81 17.14 -1.31 -14.91
N GLY A 82 17.00 0.01 -14.96
CA GLY A 82 17.51 0.88 -16.02
C GLY A 82 16.90 2.28 -15.92
N ALA A 83 17.31 3.20 -16.78
CA ALA A 83 16.88 4.61 -16.70
C ALA A 83 15.35 4.78 -16.64
N ARG A 84 14.62 4.07 -17.50
CA ARG A 84 13.15 4.06 -17.57
C ARG A 84 12.53 2.68 -17.34
N ARG A 85 13.28 1.75 -16.73
CA ARG A 85 12.82 0.40 -16.46
C ARG A 85 12.78 0.13 -14.97
N ARG A 86 11.69 -0.47 -14.52
CA ARG A 86 11.49 -0.94 -13.15
C ARG A 86 11.03 -2.38 -13.21
N ARG A 87 11.37 -3.14 -12.18
CA ARG A 87 10.86 -4.50 -11.96
C ARG A 87 10.05 -4.48 -10.67
N LEU A 88 8.79 -4.89 -10.76
CA LEU A 88 7.93 -5.10 -9.61
C LEU A 88 7.93 -6.59 -9.26
N ARG A 89 8.04 -6.91 -7.98
CA ARG A 89 7.85 -8.27 -7.45
C ARG A 89 6.74 -8.22 -6.42
N PHE A 90 5.75 -9.10 -6.59
CA PHE A 90 4.61 -9.20 -5.70
C PHE A 90 4.70 -10.48 -4.89
N ARG A 91 4.40 -10.42 -3.59
CA ARG A 91 4.32 -11.56 -2.68
C ARG A 91 3.04 -11.46 -1.88
N ALA A 92 2.16 -12.45 -2.03
CA ALA A 92 0.94 -12.53 -1.26
C ALA A 92 1.19 -13.21 0.09
N GLY A 93 0.77 -12.58 1.18
CA GLY A 93 0.59 -13.19 2.49
C GLY A 93 -0.89 -13.42 2.75
N GLY A 94 -1.30 -14.68 2.89
CA GLY A 94 -2.70 -15.06 3.17
C GLY A 94 -3.54 -15.35 1.92
N PRO A 95 -4.70 -16.03 2.08
CA PRO A 95 -5.54 -16.49 0.97
C PRO A 95 -6.10 -15.33 0.13
N ARG A 96 -6.59 -14.27 0.79
CA ARG A 96 -7.18 -13.12 0.12
C ARG A 96 -6.19 -12.44 -0.83
N HIS A 97 -4.95 -12.28 -0.39
CA HIS A 97 -3.91 -11.64 -1.21
C HIS A 97 -3.42 -12.55 -2.34
N ALA A 98 -3.51 -13.87 -2.17
CA ALA A 98 -3.20 -14.83 -3.23
C ALA A 98 -4.23 -14.75 -4.37
N GLU A 99 -5.52 -14.65 -4.03
CA GLU A 99 -6.60 -14.39 -5.00
C GLU A 99 -6.38 -13.08 -5.76
N LEU A 100 -6.05 -11.99 -5.03
CA LEU A 100 -5.74 -10.69 -5.65
C LEU A 100 -4.55 -10.77 -6.61
N LEU A 101 -3.49 -11.48 -6.22
CA LEU A 101 -2.31 -11.64 -7.07
C LEU A 101 -2.61 -12.50 -8.30
N ALA A 102 -3.47 -13.51 -8.19
CA ALA A 102 -3.91 -14.30 -9.33
C ALA A 102 -4.72 -13.45 -10.33
N ALA A 103 -5.73 -12.71 -9.84
CA ALA A 103 -6.54 -11.81 -10.66
C ALA A 103 -5.67 -10.76 -11.37
N LEU A 104 -4.71 -10.15 -10.66
CA LEU A 104 -3.77 -9.19 -11.25
C LEU A 104 -2.93 -9.81 -12.38
N ARG A 105 -2.50 -11.07 -12.25
CA ARG A 105 -1.73 -11.76 -13.29
C ARG A 105 -2.57 -12.00 -14.54
N GLU A 106 -3.84 -12.36 -14.38
CA GLU A 106 -4.77 -12.55 -15.50
C GLU A 106 -5.00 -11.22 -16.23
N GLU A 107 -5.27 -10.13 -15.51
CA GLU A 107 -5.44 -8.80 -16.10
C GLU A 107 -4.18 -8.33 -16.85
N LEU A 108 -2.99 -8.51 -16.28
CA LEU A 108 -1.73 -8.14 -16.92
C LEU A 108 -1.40 -9.03 -18.12
N GLY A 109 -1.75 -10.32 -18.07
CA GLY A 109 -1.58 -11.26 -19.17
C GLY A 109 -2.54 -11.02 -20.33
N ALA A 110 -3.75 -10.53 -20.05
CA ALA A 110 -4.73 -10.13 -21.06
C ALA A 110 -4.40 -8.78 -21.72
N ALA A 111 -3.58 -7.95 -21.07
CA ALA A 111 -3.15 -6.64 -21.56
C ALA A 111 -1.82 -6.67 -22.35
N ALA A 112 -1.22 -7.85 -22.55
CA ALA A 112 0.05 -8.07 -23.24
C ALA A 112 -0.15 -8.71 -24.62
#